data_AF-A0A178IJ02-F1
#
_entry.id   AF-A0A178IJ02-F1
#
_cell.length_a   1.000
_cell.length_b   1.000
_cell.length_c   1.000
_cell.angle_alpha   90.00
_cell.angle_beta   90.00
_cell.angle_gamma   90.00
#
_symmetry.space_group_name_H-M   'P 1'
#
loop_
_entity.id
_entity.type
_entity.pdbx_description
1 polymer ?
#
loop_
_entity_poly.entity_id
_entity_poly.type
_entity_poly.pdbx_seq_one_letter_code
_entity_poly.pdbx_strand_id
1 'polypeptide(L)'
;MKNNLVTLALILAAFCLSACSGCKSLSPGGVYDEDALLYNAEAAVVSSYVVFDAFVKWEYDNRADLEKADANRAAEVKQAADFVRKNAKLAIGSVIAAVELYKKLPSEENRRSLMAALATLQQEVVKAAGYIKS
;
A
#
# COMPACT_ATOMS: atom_id res chain seq x y z
N MET A 1 20.33 -2.36 -18.55
CA MET A 1 20.43 -2.63 -17.09
C MET A 1 20.75 -1.42 -16.21
N LYS A 2 21.05 -0.22 -16.75
CA LYS A 2 21.34 0.98 -15.92
C LYS A 2 20.09 1.77 -15.49
N ASN A 3 18.98 1.66 -16.21
CA ASN A 3 17.78 2.46 -15.94
C ASN A 3 16.94 1.93 -14.77
N ASN A 4 16.95 0.61 -14.49
CA ASN A 4 16.13 0.03 -13.42
C ASN A 4 16.66 0.35 -12.01
N LEU A 5 17.98 0.52 -11.86
CA LEU A 5 18.60 0.90 -10.58
C LEU A 5 18.26 2.34 -10.17
N VAL A 6 18.12 3.24 -11.14
CA VAL A 6 17.75 4.65 -10.89
C VAL A 6 16.30 4.76 -10.48
N THR A 7 15.39 4.02 -11.14
CA THR A 7 13.97 3.98 -10.77
C THR A 7 13.76 3.31 -9.41
N LEU A 8 14.51 2.25 -9.11
CA LEU A 8 14.48 1.54 -7.83
C LEU A 8 15.02 2.41 -6.68
N ALA A 9 16.09 3.18 -6.92
CA ALA A 9 16.63 4.14 -5.97
C ALA A 9 15.66 5.31 -5.69
N LEU A 10 14.89 5.76 -6.69
CA LEU A 10 13.87 6.79 -6.53
C LEU A 10 12.67 6.30 -5.70
N ILE A 11 12.22 5.06 -5.91
CA ILE A 11 11.11 4.47 -5.14
C ILE A 11 11.54 4.21 -3.68
N LEU A 12 12.75 3.72 -3.47
CA LEU A 12 13.29 3.47 -2.12
C LEU A 12 13.59 4.79 -1.38
N ALA A 13 14.11 5.80 -2.08
CA ALA A 13 14.30 7.15 -1.52
C ALA A 13 12.96 7.81 -1.16
N ALA A 14 11.91 7.63 -1.96
CA ALA A 14 10.57 8.12 -1.63
C ALA A 14 9.97 7.42 -0.38
N PHE A 15 10.33 6.15 -0.14
CA PHE A 15 9.90 5.40 1.05
C PHE A 15 10.73 5.72 2.31
N CYS A 16 11.99 6.14 2.16
CA CYS A 16 12.84 6.56 3.28
C CYS A 16 12.69 8.05 3.64
N LEU A 17 12.32 8.92 2.69
CA LEU A 17 12.08 10.35 2.94
C LEU A 17 10.83 10.60 3.79
N SER A 18 9.89 9.65 3.85
CA SER A 18 8.74 9.66 4.76
C SER A 18 9.06 9.15 6.17
N ALA A 19 10.22 8.52 6.38
CA ALA A 19 10.65 8.04 7.70
C ALA A 19 11.57 9.02 8.46
N CYS A 20 12.24 9.94 7.74
CA CYS A 20 13.19 10.91 8.33
C CYS A 20 12.77 12.38 8.23
N SER A 21 11.60 12.68 7.66
CA SER A 21 10.95 13.95 7.90
C SER A 21 10.42 13.87 9.33
N GLY A 22 11.00 14.64 10.26
CA GLY A 22 10.73 14.54 11.69
C GLY A 22 9.24 14.61 12.04
N CYS A 23 8.93 14.52 13.33
CA CYS A 23 7.61 14.81 13.90
C CYS A 23 7.13 16.22 13.48
N LYS A 24 6.76 16.42 12.22
CA LYS A 24 5.92 17.50 11.73
C LYS A 24 4.57 17.12 12.27
N SER A 25 4.19 17.74 13.37
CA SER A 25 2.78 17.80 13.74
C SER A 25 2.04 18.35 12.53
N LEU A 26 0.93 17.71 12.18
CA LEU A 26 -0.02 18.28 11.25
C LEU A 26 -0.43 19.66 11.79
N SER A 27 -0.64 20.65 10.92
CA SER A 27 -0.93 22.00 11.38
C SER A 27 -2.34 22.10 11.97
N PRO A 28 -2.54 22.72 13.15
CA PRO A 28 -3.86 23.13 13.62
C PRO A 28 -4.56 24.00 12.58
N GLY A 29 -5.83 23.73 12.29
CA GLY A 29 -6.63 24.42 11.26
C GLY A 29 -6.23 24.09 9.81
N GLY A 30 -5.33 23.13 9.60
CA GLY A 30 -5.01 22.61 8.26
C GLY A 30 -6.09 21.64 7.73
N VAL A 31 -5.91 21.13 6.51
CA VAL A 31 -6.85 20.19 5.85
C VAL A 31 -7.17 18.96 6.72
N TYR A 32 -6.22 18.54 7.55
CA TYR A 32 -6.36 17.40 8.45
C TYR A 32 -6.57 17.81 9.91
N ASP A 33 -6.45 19.09 10.28
CA ASP A 33 -6.60 19.58 11.66
C ASP A 33 -6.01 18.65 12.74
N GLU A 34 -4.71 18.34 12.62
CA GLU A 34 -3.99 17.43 13.52
C GLU A 34 -4.40 15.93 13.46
N ASP A 35 -5.35 15.56 12.61
CA ASP A 35 -5.84 14.19 12.43
C ASP A 35 -4.86 13.32 11.62
N ALA A 36 -3.92 12.73 12.35
CA ALA A 36 -2.94 11.80 11.79
C ALA A 36 -3.58 10.53 11.23
N LEU A 37 -4.72 10.07 11.75
CA LEU A 37 -5.38 8.88 11.24
C LEU A 37 -5.91 9.13 9.83
N LEU A 38 -6.60 10.26 9.64
CA LEU A 38 -7.16 10.65 8.36
C LEU A 38 -6.06 10.87 7.31
N TYR A 39 -5.00 11.58 7.67
CA TYR A 39 -3.83 11.77 6.80
C TYR A 39 -3.21 10.43 6.39
N ASN A 40 -2.93 9.56 7.35
CA ASN A 40 -2.32 8.25 7.08
C ASN A 40 -3.24 7.37 6.22
N ALA A 41 -4.55 7.50 6.38
CA ALA A 41 -5.51 6.74 5.60
C ALA A 41 -5.45 7.10 4.11
N GLU A 42 -5.45 8.39 3.81
CA GLU A 42 -5.38 8.88 2.43
C GLU A 42 -4.01 8.58 1.79
N ALA A 43 -2.93 8.72 2.55
CA ALA A 43 -1.60 8.31 2.12
C ALA A 43 -1.51 6.80 1.83
N ALA A 44 -2.15 5.96 2.66
CA ALA A 44 -2.21 4.51 2.46
C ALA A 44 -2.97 4.14 1.17
N VAL A 45 -4.07 4.83 0.85
CA VAL A 45 -4.80 4.64 -0.41
C VAL A 45 -3.87 4.86 -1.61
N VAL A 46 -3.17 6.00 -1.66
CA VAL A 46 -2.28 6.33 -2.79
C VAL A 46 -1.12 5.35 -2.90
N SER A 47 -0.43 5.08 -1.78
CA SER A 47 0.73 4.19 -1.78
C SER A 47 0.36 2.74 -2.11
N SER A 48 -0.82 2.27 -1.70
CA SER A 48 -1.27 0.91 -1.99
C SER A 48 -1.45 0.64 -3.49
N TYR A 49 -1.98 1.62 -4.25
CA TYR A 49 -2.07 1.50 -5.71
C TYR A 49 -0.69 1.27 -6.34
N VAL A 50 0.30 2.06 -5.92
CA VAL A 50 1.67 1.97 -6.45
C VAL A 50 2.30 0.61 -6.14
N VAL A 51 2.17 0.14 -4.89
CA VAL A 51 2.74 -1.16 -4.49
C VAL A 51 2.07 -2.32 -5.19
N PHE A 52 0.74 -2.32 -5.28
CA PHE A 52 0.00 -3.40 -5.94
C PHE A 52 0.29 -3.46 -7.44
N ASP A 53 0.33 -2.33 -8.13
CA ASP A 53 0.69 -2.28 -9.54
C ASP A 53 2.14 -2.77 -9.76
N ALA A 54 3.08 -2.27 -8.96
CA ALA A 54 4.47 -2.69 -9.02
C ALA A 54 4.64 -4.19 -8.76
N PHE A 55 3.91 -4.76 -7.79
CA PHE A 55 3.95 -6.18 -7.49
C PHE A 55 3.40 -7.03 -8.63
N VAL A 56 2.22 -6.67 -9.15
CA VAL A 56 1.58 -7.40 -10.25
C VAL A 56 2.42 -7.37 -11.51
N LYS A 57 3.08 -6.23 -11.78
CA LYS A 57 4.03 -6.10 -12.89
C LYS A 57 5.28 -6.94 -12.65
N TRP A 58 5.90 -6.83 -11.48
CA TRP A 58 7.09 -7.61 -11.13
C TRP A 58 6.81 -9.12 -11.22
N GLU A 59 5.68 -9.61 -10.71
CA GLU A 59 5.32 -11.03 -10.80
C GLU A 59 5.23 -11.49 -12.25
N TYR A 60 4.56 -10.70 -13.10
CA TYR A 60 4.47 -11.01 -14.52
C TYR A 60 5.85 -11.07 -15.19
N ASP A 61 6.69 -10.08 -14.93
CA ASP A 61 8.02 -9.95 -15.54
C ASP A 61 8.98 -11.07 -15.08
N ASN A 62 8.79 -11.64 -13.88
CA ASN A 62 9.70 -12.64 -13.28
C ASN A 62 9.13 -14.06 -13.25
N ARG A 63 7.87 -14.27 -13.68
CA ARG A 63 7.16 -15.56 -13.55
C ARG A 63 7.95 -16.75 -14.06
N ALA A 64 8.49 -16.66 -15.28
CA ALA A 64 9.19 -17.77 -15.90
C ALA A 64 10.47 -18.17 -15.15
N ASP A 65 11.15 -17.21 -14.51
CA ASP A 65 12.36 -17.49 -13.75
C ASP A 65 12.04 -17.99 -12.34
N LEU A 66 10.96 -17.50 -11.73
CA LEU A 66 10.42 -18.05 -10.48
C LEU A 66 10.00 -19.51 -10.64
N GLU A 67 9.29 -19.85 -11.72
CA GLU A 67 8.82 -21.23 -11.98
C GLU A 67 9.99 -22.22 -12.14
N LYS A 68 11.10 -21.78 -12.76
CA LYS A 68 12.32 -22.60 -12.90
C LYS A 68 13.06 -22.77 -11.58
N ALA A 69 13.11 -21.72 -10.75
CA ALA A 69 13.86 -21.72 -9.51
C ALA A 69 13.12 -22.49 -8.40
N ASP A 70 11.83 -22.25 -8.23
CA ASP A 70 10.97 -22.91 -7.25
C ASP A 70 9.49 -22.80 -7.67
N ALA A 71 8.95 -23.92 -8.17
CA ALA A 71 7.56 -23.99 -8.63
C ALA A 71 6.52 -23.76 -7.52
N ASN A 72 6.82 -24.12 -6.26
CA ASN A 72 5.90 -23.90 -5.14
C ASN A 72 5.84 -22.42 -4.80
N ARG A 73 7.01 -21.77 -4.74
CA ARG A 73 7.09 -20.33 -4.53
C ARG A 73 6.43 -19.57 -5.67
N ALA A 74 6.65 -19.98 -6.92
CA ALA A 74 6.01 -19.37 -8.07
C ALA A 74 4.47 -19.44 -8.00
N ALA A 75 3.93 -20.59 -7.59
CA ALA A 75 2.48 -20.76 -7.39
C ALA A 75 1.92 -19.85 -6.30
N GLU A 76 2.62 -19.73 -5.16
CA GLU A 76 2.25 -18.83 -4.06
C GLU A 76 2.23 -17.36 -4.51
N VAL A 77 3.31 -16.92 -5.16
CA VAL A 77 3.46 -15.55 -5.69
C VAL A 77 2.35 -15.24 -6.69
N LYS A 78 2.07 -16.18 -7.59
CA LYS A 78 0.99 -16.06 -8.58
C LYS A 78 -0.38 -15.93 -7.90
N GLN A 79 -0.66 -16.74 -6.88
CA GLN A 79 -1.91 -16.67 -6.13
C GLN A 79 -2.08 -15.30 -5.47
N ALA A 80 -1.01 -14.76 -4.88
CA ALA A 80 -1.03 -13.42 -4.30
C ALA A 80 -1.27 -12.33 -5.37
N ALA A 81 -0.61 -12.42 -6.53
CA ALA A 81 -0.80 -11.48 -7.62
C ALA A 81 -2.23 -11.54 -8.20
N ASP A 82 -2.81 -12.73 -8.34
CA ASP A 82 -4.19 -12.91 -8.77
C ASP A 82 -5.20 -12.36 -7.75
N PHE A 83 -4.92 -12.53 -6.45
CA PHE A 83 -5.71 -11.91 -5.40
C PHE A 83 -5.69 -10.38 -5.54
N VAL A 84 -4.52 -9.78 -5.73
CA VAL A 84 -4.38 -8.33 -5.92
C VAL A 84 -5.14 -7.86 -7.16
N ARG A 85 -4.97 -8.53 -8.32
CA ARG A 85 -5.71 -8.20 -9.56
C ARG A 85 -7.22 -8.20 -9.37
N LYS A 86 -7.74 -9.14 -8.58
CA LYS A 86 -9.18 -9.30 -8.36
C LYS A 86 -9.73 -8.37 -7.27
N ASN A 87 -8.98 -8.16 -6.19
CA ASN A 87 -9.53 -7.60 -4.95
C ASN A 87 -8.96 -6.22 -4.57
N ALA A 88 -7.85 -5.76 -5.16
CA ALA A 88 -7.23 -4.50 -4.76
C ALA A 88 -8.18 -3.30 -4.87
N LYS A 89 -8.96 -3.22 -5.95
CA LYS A 89 -9.96 -2.14 -6.13
C LYS A 89 -11.00 -2.13 -5.01
N LEU A 90 -11.45 -3.30 -4.57
CA LEU A 90 -12.43 -3.41 -3.49
C LEU A 90 -11.80 -3.01 -2.15
N ALA A 91 -10.62 -3.55 -1.84
CA ALA A 91 -9.91 -3.25 -0.59
C ALA A 91 -9.60 -1.75 -0.45
N ILE A 92 -9.12 -1.12 -1.52
CA ILE A 92 -8.86 0.32 -1.55
C ILE A 92 -10.17 1.11 -1.46
N GLY A 93 -11.20 0.70 -2.19
CA GLY A 93 -12.53 1.32 -2.14
C GLY A 93 -13.14 1.30 -0.74
N SER A 94 -12.94 0.22 0.03
CA SER A 94 -13.39 0.15 1.43
C SER A 94 -12.70 1.18 2.32
N VAL A 95 -11.41 1.43 2.14
CA VAL A 95 -10.69 2.48 2.89
C VAL A 95 -11.19 3.87 2.48
N ILE A 96 -11.39 4.12 1.17
CA ILE A 96 -11.94 5.39 0.68
C ILE A 96 -13.31 5.66 1.31
N ALA A 97 -14.21 4.67 1.31
CA ALA A 97 -15.54 4.81 1.90
C ALA A 97 -15.47 5.09 3.43
N ALA A 98 -14.56 4.42 4.14
CA ALA A 98 -14.36 4.66 5.57
C ALA A 98 -13.79 6.05 5.86
N VAL A 99 -12.87 6.55 5.02
CA VAL A 99 -12.35 7.93 5.08
C VAL A 99 -13.49 8.93 4.89
N GLU A 100 -14.31 8.77 3.86
CA GLU A 100 -15.43 9.67 3.58
C GLU A 100 -16.45 9.69 4.71
N LEU A 101 -16.74 8.53 5.31
CA LEU A 101 -17.65 8.41 6.44
C LEU A 101 -17.06 9.12 7.68
N TYR A 102 -15.79 8.88 7.98
CA TYR A 102 -15.12 9.48 9.13
C TYR A 102 -15.03 11.01 9.02
N LYS A 103 -14.72 11.55 7.82
CA LYS A 103 -14.74 12.99 7.55
C LYS A 103 -16.10 13.63 7.80
N LYS A 104 -17.18 12.94 7.46
CA LYS A 104 -18.56 13.44 7.64
C LYS A 104 -19.04 13.32 9.09
N LEU A 105 -18.62 12.25 9.78
CA LEU A 105 -19.07 11.93 11.14
C LEU A 105 -17.91 11.30 11.93
N PRO A 106 -17.09 12.10 12.64
CA PRO A 106 -15.90 11.60 13.35
C PRO A 106 -16.26 10.97 14.70
N SER A 107 -17.07 9.91 14.69
CA SER A 107 -17.39 9.12 15.88
C SER A 107 -16.30 8.08 16.16
N GLU A 108 -16.23 7.60 17.41
CA GLU A 108 -15.33 6.50 17.79
C GLU A 108 -15.61 5.21 16.99
N GLU A 109 -16.87 4.96 16.64
CA GLU A 109 -17.27 3.84 15.78
C GLU A 109 -16.69 3.97 14.36
N ASN A 110 -16.81 5.15 13.75
CA ASN A 110 -16.28 5.41 12.41
C ASN A 110 -14.74 5.42 12.41
N ARG A 111 -14.11 5.91 13.48
CA ARG A 111 -12.67 5.83 13.71
C ARG A 111 -12.18 4.37 13.73
N ARG A 112 -12.85 3.50 14.47
CA ARG A 112 -12.53 2.05 14.52
C ARG A 112 -12.73 1.39 13.16
N SER A 113 -13.81 1.73 12.47
CA SER A 113 -14.08 1.20 11.13
C SER A 113 -12.99 1.59 10.13
N LEU A 114 -12.53 2.84 10.18
CA LEU A 114 -11.39 3.32 9.38
C LEU A 114 -10.09 2.57 9.72
N MET A 115 -9.78 2.41 11.00
CA MET A 115 -8.60 1.66 11.43
C MET A 115 -8.64 0.19 10.97
N ALA A 116 -9.79 -0.47 11.04
CA ALA A 116 -9.95 -1.85 10.60
C ALA A 116 -9.75 -2.01 9.09
N ALA A 117 -10.34 -1.09 8.30
CA ALA A 117 -10.15 -1.06 6.85
C ALA A 117 -8.66 -0.85 6.48
N LEU A 118 -7.98 0.08 7.18
CA LEU A 118 -6.56 0.34 6.97
C LEU A 118 -5.67 -0.85 7.32
N ALA A 119 -5.91 -1.51 8.45
CA ALA A 119 -5.14 -2.67 8.86
C ALA A 119 -5.21 -3.78 7.79
N THR A 120 -6.41 -4.01 7.24
CA THR A 120 -6.62 -4.99 6.17
C THR A 120 -5.83 -4.63 4.91
N LEU A 121 -5.92 -3.37 4.46
CA LEU A 121 -5.20 -2.91 3.28
C LEU A 121 -3.68 -3.01 3.48
N GLN A 122 -3.18 -2.61 4.65
CA GLN A 122 -1.75 -2.62 4.97
C GLN A 122 -1.17 -4.04 5.00
N GLN A 123 -1.91 -5.03 5.51
CA GLN A 123 -1.46 -6.44 5.49
C GLN A 123 -1.19 -6.92 4.06
N GLU A 124 -2.10 -6.63 3.13
CA GLU A 124 -1.93 -7.00 1.73
C GLU A 124 -0.80 -6.23 1.05
N VAL A 125 -0.65 -4.94 1.35
CA VAL A 125 0.46 -4.11 0.84
C VAL A 125 1.81 -4.66 1.32
N VAL A 126 1.94 -5.01 2.60
CA VAL A 126 3.17 -5.59 3.16
C VAL A 126 3.48 -6.92 2.50
N LYS A 127 2.48 -7.77 2.30
CA LYS A 127 2.64 -9.07 1.62
C LYS A 127 3.14 -8.88 0.18
N ALA A 128 2.48 -8.01 -0.59
CA ALA A 128 2.87 -7.68 -1.97
C ALA A 128 4.29 -7.11 -2.06
N ALA A 129 4.62 -6.14 -1.20
CA ALA A 129 5.96 -5.55 -1.14
C ALA A 129 7.03 -6.57 -0.73
N GLY A 130 6.68 -7.55 0.11
CA GLY A 130 7.55 -8.65 0.51
C GLY A 130 8.04 -9.46 -0.68
N TYR A 131 7.16 -9.78 -1.63
CA TYR A 131 7.54 -10.52 -2.84
C TYR A 131 8.52 -9.75 -3.71
N ILE A 132 8.31 -8.45 -3.91
CA ILE A 132 9.19 -7.61 -4.75
C ILE A 132 10.63 -7.57 -4.23
N LYS A 133 10.81 -7.65 -2.90
CA LYS A 133 12.14 -7.61 -2.25
C LYS A 133 12.89 -8.94 -2.30
N SER A 134 12.20 -10.04 -2.64
CA SER A 134 12.78 -11.40 -2.67
C SER A 134 13.52 -11.64 -3.97
#